data_AF-A0A941F9B5-F1
#
_entry.id   AF-A0A941F9B5-F1
#
_cell.length_a   1.000
_cell.length_b   1.000
_cell.length_c   1.000
_cell.angle_alpha   90.00
_cell.angle_beta   90.00
_cell.angle_gamma   90.00
#
_symmetry.space_group_name_H-M   'P 1'
#
loop_
_entity.id
_entity.type
_entity.pdbx_description
1 polymer ?
#
loop_
_entity_poly.entity_id
_entity_poly.type
_entity_poly.pdbx_seq_one_letter_code
_entity_poly.pdbx_strand_id
1 'polypeptide(L)'
;MRPVEPVSSWFRSLALERKDAKTMRSYAYSVLMLLHFLLARGTVLQSVTETDLREFRLWRQDEAEEVVGDAAWDRDWAAIESLYRYLIRIGVVTRQPWRATPQRDNLASRIRPDLRVRHMELDQYLYLRDVGFGGLTPEAGLDVSFRGWRPH
;
A
#
# COMPACT_ATOMS: atom_id res chain seq x y z
N MET A 1 -28.32 -1.37 20.28
CA MET A 1 -27.12 -0.70 19.72
C MET A 1 -27.58 0.44 18.84
N ARG A 2 -27.04 1.66 19.03
CA ARG A 2 -27.29 2.77 18.09
C ARG A 2 -26.45 2.57 16.83
N PRO A 3 -26.95 2.91 15.63
CA PRO A 3 -26.16 2.84 14.41
C PRO A 3 -24.94 3.77 14.54
N VAL A 4 -23.76 3.24 14.19
CA VAL A 4 -22.52 4.02 14.09
C VAL A 4 -22.50 4.68 12.72
N GLU A 5 -22.97 5.91 12.65
CA GLU A 5 -22.90 6.71 11.42
C GLU A 5 -21.50 7.34 11.29
N PRO A 6 -20.96 7.51 10.07
CA PRO A 6 -21.56 7.22 8.76
C PRO A 6 -21.41 5.77 8.26
N VAL A 7 -20.75 4.89 9.03
CA VAL A 7 -20.40 3.52 8.61
C VAL A 7 -21.64 2.65 8.38
N SER A 8 -22.68 2.82 9.20
CA SER A 8 -23.94 2.10 9.06
C SER A 8 -24.63 2.44 7.74
N SER A 9 -24.65 3.72 7.34
CA SER A 9 -25.19 4.13 6.04
C SER A 9 -24.36 3.63 4.86
N TRP A 10 -23.03 3.55 5.01
CA TRP A 10 -22.17 2.92 4.00
C TRP A 10 -22.52 1.44 3.79
N PHE A 11 -22.69 0.65 4.85
CA PHE A 11 -23.12 -0.76 4.71
C PHE A 11 -24.49 -0.89 4.05
N ARG A 12 -25.43 0.00 4.36
CA ARG A 12 -26.73 0.03 3.64
C ARG A 12 -26.51 0.28 2.14
N SER A 13 -25.61 1.18 1.76
CA SER A 13 -25.30 1.42 0.35
C SER A 13 -24.68 0.21 -0.36
N LEU A 14 -23.79 -0.53 0.32
CA LEU A 14 -23.22 -1.77 -0.22
C LEU A 14 -24.29 -2.86 -0.43
N ALA A 15 -25.25 -2.95 0.49
CA ALA A 15 -26.37 -3.89 0.37
C ALA A 15 -27.28 -3.54 -0.82
N LEU A 16 -27.53 -2.25 -1.05
CA LEU A 16 -28.27 -1.76 -2.23
C LEU A 16 -27.54 -2.06 -3.55
N GLU A 17 -26.20 -2.00 -3.52
CA GLU A 17 -25.32 -2.41 -4.63
C GLU A 17 -25.21 -3.95 -4.77
N ARG A 18 -25.99 -4.72 -4.00
CA ARG A 18 -26.03 -6.19 -4.00
C ARG A 18 -24.66 -6.83 -3.71
N LYS A 19 -23.82 -6.17 -2.90
CA LYS A 19 -22.57 -6.77 -2.43
C LYS A 19 -22.88 -8.04 -1.65
N ASP A 20 -22.12 -9.10 -1.93
CA ASP A 20 -22.26 -10.38 -1.25
C ASP A 20 -22.05 -10.26 0.28
N ALA A 21 -22.86 -11.00 1.04
CA ALA A 21 -22.89 -10.92 2.51
C ALA A 21 -21.56 -11.34 3.16
N LYS A 22 -20.86 -12.32 2.60
CA LYS A 22 -19.53 -12.72 3.09
C LYS A 22 -18.53 -11.57 2.91
N THR A 23 -18.59 -10.88 1.77
CA THR A 23 -17.75 -9.71 1.53
C THR A 23 -18.06 -8.56 2.47
N MET A 24 -19.34 -8.26 2.70
CA MET A 24 -19.74 -7.23 3.66
C MET A 24 -19.28 -7.57 5.08
N ARG A 25 -19.36 -8.85 5.50
CA ARG A 25 -18.86 -9.28 6.81
C ARG A 25 -17.35 -9.05 6.94
N SER A 26 -16.58 -9.39 5.91
CA SER A 26 -15.15 -9.10 5.91
C SER A 26 -14.87 -7.59 5.98
N TYR A 27 -15.58 -6.78 5.20
CA TYR A 27 -15.44 -5.32 5.25
C TYR A 27 -15.80 -4.74 6.63
N ALA A 28 -16.80 -5.31 7.31
CA ALA A 28 -17.19 -4.89 8.65
C ALA A 28 -16.06 -5.11 9.65
N TYR A 29 -15.38 -6.26 9.56
CA TYR A 29 -14.23 -6.55 10.39
C TYR A 29 -13.06 -5.58 10.12
N SER A 30 -12.71 -5.38 8.85
CA SER A 30 -11.65 -4.44 8.46
C SER A 30 -11.90 -3.02 8.96
N VAL A 31 -13.12 -2.52 8.79
CA VAL A 31 -13.49 -1.17 9.23
C VAL A 31 -13.56 -1.06 10.74
N LEU A 32 -14.04 -2.09 11.45
CA LEU A 32 -14.01 -2.12 12.91
C LEU A 32 -12.58 -2.02 13.45
N MET A 33 -11.64 -2.73 12.83
CA MET A 33 -10.23 -2.66 13.18
C MET A 33 -9.62 -1.28 12.94
N LEU A 34 -9.93 -0.66 11.81
CA LEU A 34 -9.53 0.73 11.55
C LEU A 34 -10.10 1.67 12.62
N LEU A 35 -11.39 1.56 12.95
CA LEU A 35 -12.02 2.43 13.94
C LEU A 35 -11.40 2.29 15.33
N HIS A 36 -11.13 1.06 15.79
CA HIS A 36 -10.44 0.85 17.06
C HIS A 36 -9.03 1.42 17.06
N PHE A 37 -8.29 1.25 15.96
CA PHE A 37 -6.95 1.81 15.81
C PHE A 37 -6.96 3.34 15.88
N LEU A 38 -7.90 3.99 15.18
CA LEU A 38 -8.04 5.45 15.20
C LEU A 38 -8.49 5.95 16.58
N LEU A 39 -9.41 5.24 17.23
CA LEU A 39 -9.88 5.58 18.58
C LEU A 39 -8.73 5.57 19.59
N ALA A 40 -7.87 4.55 19.55
CA ALA A 40 -6.70 4.44 20.42
C ALA A 40 -5.71 5.62 20.26
N ARG A 41 -5.75 6.31 19.11
CA ARG A 41 -4.91 7.46 18.79
C ARG A 41 -5.61 8.81 18.96
N GLY A 42 -6.89 8.80 19.34
CA GLY A 42 -7.69 10.03 19.44
C GLY A 42 -8.03 10.66 18.09
N THR A 43 -7.97 9.89 17.01
CA THR A 43 -8.22 10.37 15.63
C THR A 43 -9.62 9.94 15.16
N VAL A 44 -10.22 10.71 14.24
CA VAL A 44 -11.51 10.40 13.62
C VAL A 44 -11.37 10.19 12.11
N LEU A 45 -12.31 9.47 11.50
CA LEU A 45 -12.30 9.16 10.05
C LEU A 45 -12.10 10.39 9.14
N GLN A 46 -12.56 11.58 9.57
CA GLN A 46 -12.49 12.80 8.78
C GLN A 46 -11.09 13.44 8.77
N SER A 47 -10.29 13.17 9.81
CA SER A 47 -8.98 13.78 10.03
C SER A 47 -7.82 12.81 9.75
N VAL A 48 -8.12 11.60 9.27
CA VAL A 48 -7.11 10.59 8.93
C VAL A 48 -6.20 11.12 7.83
N THR A 49 -4.90 10.89 7.99
CA THR A 49 -3.87 11.21 7.01
C THR A 49 -3.33 9.94 6.33
N GLU A 50 -2.55 10.10 5.26
CA GLU A 50 -1.84 8.96 4.66
C GLU A 50 -0.91 8.26 5.64
N THR A 51 -0.29 9.01 6.55
CA THR A 51 0.60 8.47 7.59
C THR A 51 -0.16 7.55 8.54
N ASP A 52 -1.35 7.96 8.99
CA ASP A 52 -2.19 7.13 9.87
C ASP A 52 -2.54 5.79 9.23
N LEU A 53 -2.80 5.76 7.92
CA LEU A 53 -3.12 4.53 7.19
C LEU A 53 -1.90 3.63 6.96
N ARG A 54 -0.70 4.23 6.80
CA ARG A 54 0.55 3.46 6.77
C ARG A 54 0.85 2.84 8.13
N GLU A 55 0.64 3.59 9.20
CA GLU A 55 0.83 3.08 10.55
C GLU A 55 -0.21 2.03 10.90
N PHE A 56 -1.46 2.19 10.45
CA PHE A 56 -2.48 1.15 10.55
C PHE A 56 -2.07 -0.14 9.82
N ARG A 57 -1.48 -0.01 8.63
CA ARG A 57 -0.95 -1.15 7.88
C ARG A 57 0.13 -1.88 8.67
N LEU A 58 1.14 -1.16 9.14
CA LEU A 58 2.25 -1.74 9.92
C LEU A 58 1.71 -2.45 11.16
N TRP A 59 0.83 -1.78 11.91
CA TRP A 59 0.18 -2.37 13.07
C TRP A 59 -0.59 -3.66 12.71
N ARG A 60 -1.32 -3.69 11.60
CA ARG A 60 -2.10 -4.85 11.15
C ARG A 60 -1.22 -6.02 10.66
N GLN A 61 -0.02 -5.73 10.16
CA GLN A 61 0.92 -6.74 9.65
C GLN A 61 1.93 -7.23 10.69
N ASP A 62 2.24 -6.44 11.72
CA ASP A 62 3.36 -6.76 12.63
C ASP A 62 2.95 -6.84 14.11
N GLU A 63 1.91 -6.13 14.55
CA GLU A 63 1.65 -5.90 16.00
C GLU A 63 0.26 -6.37 16.47
N ALA A 64 -0.68 -6.58 15.55
CA ALA A 64 -2.02 -6.98 15.93
C ALA A 64 -2.08 -8.43 16.43
N GLU A 65 -3.03 -8.71 17.32
CA GLU A 65 -3.25 -10.04 17.92
C GLU A 65 -3.39 -11.16 16.86
N GLU A 66 -4.03 -10.82 15.74
CA GLU A 66 -4.03 -11.63 14.52
C GLU A 66 -3.36 -10.85 13.40
N VAL A 67 -2.09 -11.16 13.16
CA VAL A 67 -1.26 -10.61 12.08
C VAL A 67 -1.82 -11.03 10.72
N VAL A 68 -1.92 -10.05 9.82
CA VAL A 68 -2.54 -10.23 8.51
C VAL A 68 -1.50 -10.26 7.39
N GLY A 69 -1.48 -11.36 6.63
CA GLY A 69 -0.68 -11.46 5.40
C GLY A 69 -1.20 -10.57 4.26
N ASP A 70 -0.40 -10.37 3.23
CA ASP A 70 -0.67 -9.42 2.13
C ASP A 70 -2.06 -9.56 1.48
N ALA A 71 -2.52 -10.78 1.24
CA ALA A 71 -3.83 -11.02 0.62
C ALA A 71 -5.03 -10.58 1.50
N ALA A 72 -4.85 -10.63 2.83
CA ALA A 72 -5.88 -10.17 3.74
C ALA A 72 -5.76 -8.66 4.01
N TRP A 73 -4.55 -8.09 3.92
CA TRP A 73 -4.36 -6.65 3.85
C TRP A 73 -5.01 -6.03 2.60
N ASP A 74 -4.90 -6.66 1.42
CA ASP A 74 -5.57 -6.18 0.20
C ASP A 74 -7.09 -6.08 0.37
N ARG A 75 -7.66 -7.01 1.14
CA ARG A 75 -9.08 -6.98 1.48
C ARG A 75 -9.41 -5.82 2.42
N ASP A 76 -8.58 -5.61 3.44
CA ASP A 76 -8.72 -4.48 4.36
C ASP A 76 -8.63 -3.15 3.60
N TRP A 77 -7.65 -3.04 2.70
CA TRP A 77 -7.47 -1.87 1.84
C TRP A 77 -8.68 -1.63 0.94
N ALA A 78 -9.21 -2.66 0.28
CA ALA A 78 -10.40 -2.54 -0.55
C ALA A 78 -11.64 -2.06 0.24
N ALA A 79 -11.76 -2.48 1.51
CA ALA A 79 -12.82 -2.02 2.39
C ALA A 79 -12.65 -0.53 2.74
N ILE A 80 -11.42 -0.12 3.10
CA ILE A 80 -11.07 1.27 3.43
C ILE A 80 -11.28 2.19 2.23
N GLU A 81 -10.80 1.80 1.05
CA GLU A 81 -10.95 2.57 -0.18
C GLU A 81 -12.43 2.78 -0.53
N SER A 82 -13.23 1.71 -0.43
CA SER A 82 -14.68 1.76 -0.64
C SER A 82 -15.38 2.68 0.36
N LEU A 83 -15.00 2.61 1.65
CA LEU A 83 -15.55 3.49 2.69
C LEU A 83 -15.23 4.95 2.40
N TYR A 84 -13.98 5.31 2.14
CA TYR A 84 -13.62 6.71 1.88
C TYR A 84 -14.25 7.24 0.59
N ARG A 85 -14.40 6.41 -0.44
CA ARG A 85 -15.15 6.78 -1.65
C ARG A 85 -16.60 7.14 -1.32
N TYR A 86 -17.23 6.38 -0.43
CA TYR A 86 -18.56 6.69 0.08
C TYR A 86 -18.58 7.99 0.90
N LEU A 87 -17.62 8.18 1.83
CA LEU A 87 -17.53 9.39 2.65
C LEU A 87 -17.36 10.67 1.83
N ILE A 88 -16.61 10.59 0.73
CA ILE A 88 -16.46 11.69 -0.23
C ILE A 88 -17.77 11.93 -0.97
N ARG A 89 -18.44 10.88 -1.44
CA ARG A 89 -19.73 10.98 -2.12
C ARG A 89 -20.79 11.69 -1.28
N ILE A 90 -20.82 11.46 0.03
CA ILE A 90 -21.76 12.11 0.96
C ILE A 90 -21.26 13.44 1.53
N GLY A 91 -20.07 13.91 1.11
CA GLY A 91 -19.51 15.20 1.55
C GLY A 91 -18.97 15.24 2.98
N VAL A 92 -18.80 14.08 3.64
CA VAL A 92 -18.21 14.01 4.99
C VAL A 92 -16.70 14.25 4.95
N VAL A 93 -16.06 13.87 3.85
CA VAL A 93 -14.62 14.06 3.61
C VAL A 93 -14.43 14.74 2.26
N THR A 94 -13.63 15.81 2.20
CA THR A 94 -13.44 16.59 0.96
C THR A 94 -12.61 15.85 -0.10
N ARG A 95 -11.62 15.06 0.33
CA ARG A 95 -10.70 14.33 -0.56
C ARG A 95 -10.15 13.08 0.10
N GLN A 96 -9.69 12.11 -0.69
CA GLN A 96 -8.99 10.95 -0.14
C GLN A 96 -7.73 11.39 0.62
N PRO A 97 -7.44 10.77 1.77
CA PRO A 97 -6.28 11.15 2.57
C PRO A 97 -4.94 10.64 2.03
N TRP A 98 -4.96 9.70 1.07
CA TRP A 98 -3.78 9.20 0.36
C TRP A 98 -3.72 9.72 -1.08
N ARG A 99 -2.51 9.70 -1.65
CA ARG A 99 -2.28 10.05 -3.05
C ARG A 99 -2.61 8.86 -3.97
N ALA A 100 -3.68 8.96 -4.73
CA ALA A 100 -3.93 8.09 -5.88
C ALA A 100 -2.93 8.46 -6.99
N THR A 101 -1.90 7.64 -7.20
CA THR A 101 -0.93 7.82 -8.30
C THR A 101 -1.37 6.90 -9.45
N PRO A 102 -1.32 7.31 -10.72
CA PRO A 102 -1.77 6.48 -11.86
C PRO A 102 -1.06 5.12 -11.96
N GLN A 103 0.09 4.98 -11.30
CA GLN A 103 0.84 3.73 -11.18
C GLN A 103 0.58 3.05 -9.82
N ARG A 104 -0.66 2.61 -9.59
CA ARG A 104 -1.11 1.75 -8.46
C ARG A 104 -1.03 2.40 -7.06
N ASP A 105 -2.12 2.26 -6.29
CA ASP A 105 -2.20 2.72 -4.91
C ASP A 105 -1.05 2.17 -4.06
N ASN A 106 -0.22 3.07 -3.53
CA ASN A 106 0.95 2.72 -2.71
C ASN A 106 0.60 1.96 -1.41
N LEU A 107 -0.68 1.93 -1.05
CA LEU A 107 -1.17 1.35 0.19
C LEU A 107 -1.69 -0.08 0.03
N ALA A 108 -2.06 -0.53 -1.18
CA ALA A 108 -2.33 -1.96 -1.42
C ALA A 108 -1.04 -2.80 -1.24
N SER A 109 -1.16 -4.12 -1.14
CA SER A 109 0.01 -4.98 -1.24
C SER A 109 0.63 -4.75 -2.61
N ARG A 110 1.87 -4.23 -2.62
CA ARG A 110 2.68 -4.35 -3.82
C ARG A 110 2.94 -5.84 -3.97
N ILE A 111 2.86 -6.35 -5.19
CA ILE A 111 3.66 -7.51 -5.57
C ILE A 111 5.08 -7.12 -5.19
N ARG A 112 5.58 -7.59 -4.04
CA ARG A 112 6.97 -7.41 -3.68
C ARG A 112 7.70 -8.21 -4.75
N PRO A 113 8.47 -7.60 -5.68
CA PRO A 113 9.47 -8.40 -6.35
C PRO A 113 10.28 -9.04 -5.22
N ASP A 114 10.38 -10.36 -5.21
CA ASP A 114 11.30 -11.08 -4.34
C ASP A 114 12.69 -10.53 -4.65
N LEU A 115 13.05 -9.46 -3.94
CA LEU A 115 14.32 -8.77 -4.07
C LEU A 115 15.30 -9.68 -3.37
N ARG A 116 15.78 -10.68 -4.13
CA ARG A 116 16.92 -11.51 -3.75
C ARG A 116 18.17 -10.64 -3.76
N VAL A 117 18.30 -9.83 -2.71
CA VAL A 117 19.49 -9.04 -2.45
C VAL A 117 20.55 -10.01 -1.95
N ARG A 118 21.51 -10.33 -2.83
CA ARG A 118 22.77 -10.96 -2.43
C ARG A 118 23.85 -9.89 -2.31
N HIS A 119 24.81 -10.10 -1.42
CA HIS A 119 26.04 -9.31 -1.43
C HIS A 119 26.74 -9.51 -2.77
N MET A 120 27.32 -8.43 -3.30
CA MET A 120 28.12 -8.45 -4.51
C MET A 120 29.58 -8.52 -4.08
N GLU A 121 30.30 -9.54 -4.56
CA GLU A 121 31.74 -9.63 -4.35
C GLU A 121 32.46 -8.48 -5.07
N LEU A 122 33.66 -8.11 -4.62
CA LEU A 122 34.43 -7.00 -5.20
C LEU A 122 34.62 -7.17 -6.72
N ASP A 123 34.94 -8.38 -7.18
CA ASP A 123 35.15 -8.67 -8.59
C ASP A 123 33.87 -8.50 -9.42
N GLN A 124 32.71 -8.85 -8.84
CA GLN A 124 31.42 -8.67 -9.47
C GLN A 124 31.05 -7.19 -9.59
N TYR A 125 31.40 -6.39 -8.57
CA TYR A 125 31.23 -4.95 -8.60
C TYR A 125 32.13 -4.31 -9.67
N LEU A 126 33.42 -4.67 -9.71
CA LEU A 126 34.35 -4.16 -10.70
C LEU A 126 33.88 -4.51 -12.12
N TYR A 127 33.42 -5.75 -12.35
CA TYR A 127 32.88 -6.16 -13.63
C TYR A 127 31.63 -5.34 -14.04
N LEU A 128 30.66 -5.18 -13.13
CA LEU A 128 29.47 -4.37 -13.39
C LEU A 128 29.81 -2.91 -13.66
N ARG A 129 30.74 -2.35 -12.87
CA ARG A 129 31.22 -0.97 -13.03
C ARG A 129 31.89 -0.78 -14.37
N ASP A 130 32.82 -1.65 -14.72
CA ASP A 130 33.71 -1.49 -15.86
C ASP A 130 33.00 -1.82 -17.18
N VAL A 131 32.28 -2.94 -17.23
CA VAL A 131 31.55 -3.38 -18.43
C VAL A 131 30.18 -2.72 -18.56
N GLY A 132 29.40 -2.71 -17.47
CA GLY A 132 28.03 -2.20 -17.48
C GLY A 132 27.96 -0.68 -17.51
N PHE A 133 28.69 -0.01 -16.61
CA PHE A 133 28.65 1.46 -16.47
C PHE A 133 29.83 2.18 -17.14
N GLY A 134 30.95 1.49 -17.34
CA GLY A 134 32.20 2.04 -17.86
C GLY A 134 32.40 1.81 -19.36
N GLY A 135 31.54 1.04 -20.03
CA GLY A 135 31.67 0.79 -21.46
C GLY A 135 32.95 0.07 -21.84
N LEU A 136 33.46 -0.80 -20.98
CA LEU A 136 34.44 -1.80 -21.35
C LEU A 136 33.72 -3.04 -21.91
N THR A 137 34.37 -3.77 -22.80
CA THR A 137 33.93 -5.11 -23.17
C THR A 137 34.36 -6.10 -22.08
N PRO A 138 33.79 -7.32 -22.03
CA PRO A 138 34.23 -8.36 -21.11
C PRO A 138 35.72 -8.73 -21.25
N GLU A 139 36.32 -8.41 -22.41
CA GLU A 139 37.74 -8.60 -22.72
C GLU A 139 38.60 -7.37 -22.37
N ALA A 140 38.04 -6.42 -21.60
CA ALA A 140 38.67 -5.15 -21.23
C ALA A 140 38.98 -4.19 -22.41
N GLY A 141 38.36 -4.40 -23.57
CA GLY A 141 38.40 -3.47 -24.70
C GLY A 141 37.44 -2.29 -24.52
N LEU A 142 37.63 -1.21 -25.26
CA LEU A 142 36.66 -0.11 -25.29
C LEU A 142 35.45 -0.48 -26.17
N ASP A 143 34.24 -0.42 -25.62
CA ASP A 143 33.02 -0.50 -26.43
C ASP A 143 32.76 0.88 -27.08
N VAL A 144 33.06 0.98 -28.37
CA VAL A 144 32.89 2.20 -29.18
C VAL A 144 31.42 2.61 -29.37
N SER A 145 30.47 1.72 -29.08
CA SER A 145 29.04 2.01 -29.15
C SER A 145 28.47 2.55 -27.83
N PHE A 146 29.26 2.50 -26.76
CA PHE A 146 28.85 2.91 -25.43
C PHE A 146 28.65 4.42 -25.33
N ARG A 147 27.48 4.84 -24.84
CA ARG A 147 27.09 6.26 -24.71
C ARG A 147 27.02 6.75 -23.26
N GLY A 148 27.45 5.93 -22.30
CA GLY A 148 27.48 6.28 -20.89
C GLY A 148 28.75 7.02 -20.48
N TRP A 149 28.86 7.34 -19.19
CA TRP A 149 29.97 8.12 -18.64
C TRP A 149 31.06 7.21 -18.06
N ARG A 150 32.32 7.42 -18.49
CA ARG A 150 33.50 6.82 -17.86
C ARG A 150 34.03 7.73 -16.74
N PRO A 151 34.05 7.29 -15.47
CA PRO A 151 34.85 7.95 -14.45
C PRO A 151 36.34 7.81 -14.82
N HIS A 152 37.08 8.91 -14.68
CA HIS A 152 38.51 9.01 -14.98
C HIS A 152 39.35 8.40 -13.86
#